data_AF-A0A5E4HII7-F1
#
_entry.id   AF-A0A5E4HII7-F1
#
_cell.length_a   1.000
_cell.length_b   1.000
_cell.length_c   1.000
_cell.angle_alpha   90.00
_cell.angle_beta   90.00
_cell.angle_gamma   90.00
#
_symmetry.space_group_name_H-M   'P 1'
#
loop_
_entity.id
_entity.type
_entity.pdbx_description
1 polymer ?
#
loop_
_entity_poly.entity_id
_entity_poly.type
_entity_poly.pdbx_seq_one_letter_code
_entity_poly.pdbx_strand_id
1 'polypeptide(L)'
;MDKSYVLMETVPGHTLNELAYRQPEVLEEDARAVAKQLGEYCAFSFVFGVRDGYQSNYIYDSKTKWLTRIDKENSLRVPTVIDVNGDEYWAYCREIAACELANLKYLPPFRRGGEEQRAIMRAFNTGFYEKHAYMKERRDQLIQYVNKARKAGAQYQPPADPSGYFLQTNIILNSVKALLDQNPEESLKHLYMAKMDLEKEGVMAFKKE
;
A
#
# COMPACT_ATOMS: atom_id res chain seq x y z
N MET A 1 -23.48 -8.38 -19.88
CA MET A 1 -22.82 -7.86 -18.66
C MET A 1 -23.32 -6.44 -18.46
N ASP A 2 -24.08 -6.20 -17.39
CA ASP A 2 -24.45 -4.84 -17.00
C ASP A 2 -23.18 -4.08 -16.64
N LYS A 3 -23.00 -2.88 -17.22
CA LYS A 3 -21.93 -1.98 -16.83
C LYS A 3 -22.32 -1.34 -15.50
N SER A 4 -21.62 -1.69 -14.43
CA SER A 4 -21.73 -0.98 -13.16
C SER A 4 -20.99 0.36 -13.27
N TYR A 5 -21.67 1.45 -12.94
CA TYR A 5 -21.07 2.78 -12.83
C TYR A 5 -20.79 3.11 -11.37
N VAL A 6 -19.62 3.67 -11.08
CA VAL A 6 -19.26 4.18 -9.76
C VAL A 6 -19.12 5.69 -9.87
N LEU A 7 -19.92 6.43 -9.12
CA LEU A 7 -19.77 7.88 -8.96
C LEU A 7 -18.72 8.12 -7.87
N MET A 8 -17.66 8.86 -8.20
CA MET A 8 -16.65 9.30 -7.25
C MET A 8 -16.49 10.81 -7.33
N GLU A 9 -16.21 11.45 -6.20
CA GLU A 9 -15.83 12.86 -6.19
C GLU A 9 -14.50 13.06 -6.94
N THR A 10 -14.39 14.17 -7.67
CA THR A 10 -13.17 14.50 -8.39
C THR A 10 -12.08 14.86 -7.40
N VAL A 11 -11.00 14.08 -7.38
CA VAL A 11 -9.79 14.39 -6.61
C VAL A 11 -8.92 15.38 -7.43
N PRO A 12 -8.59 16.56 -6.91
CA PRO A 12 -7.74 17.52 -7.62
C PRO A 12 -6.31 17.01 -7.72
N GLY A 13 -5.62 17.36 -8.81
CA GLY A 13 -4.22 17.04 -9.04
C GLY A 13 -3.98 16.17 -10.27
N HIS A 14 -2.80 15.55 -10.33
CA HIS A 14 -2.36 14.68 -11.41
C HIS A 14 -1.83 13.37 -10.85
N THR A 15 -1.97 12.29 -11.62
CA THR A 15 -1.40 11.01 -11.18
C THR A 15 0.12 11.09 -11.12
N LEU A 16 0.78 10.29 -10.26
CA LEU A 16 2.24 10.20 -10.22
C LEU A 16 2.82 9.81 -11.59
N ASN A 17 2.10 8.99 -12.35
CA ASN A 17 2.46 8.66 -13.72
C ASN A 17 2.51 9.92 -14.60
N GLU A 18 1.45 10.72 -14.59
CA GLU A 18 1.37 11.93 -15.42
C GLU A 18 2.44 12.94 -15.03
N LEU A 19 2.66 13.17 -13.73
CA LEU A 19 3.70 14.08 -13.27
C LEU A 19 5.10 13.61 -13.67
N ALA A 20 5.41 12.33 -13.51
CA ALA A 20 6.73 11.80 -13.86
C ALA A 20 7.12 11.97 -15.34
N TYR A 21 6.13 12.06 -16.24
CA TYR A 21 6.37 12.24 -17.68
C TYR A 21 6.13 13.66 -18.19
N ARG A 22 5.15 14.39 -17.63
CA ARG A 22 4.71 15.69 -18.18
C ARG A 22 5.21 16.88 -17.39
N GLN A 23 5.41 16.73 -16.07
CA GLN A 23 5.82 17.81 -15.16
C GLN A 23 6.78 17.26 -14.08
N PRO A 24 7.92 16.64 -14.48
CA PRO A 24 8.84 16.01 -13.54
C PRO A 24 9.40 17.00 -12.51
N GLU A 25 9.51 18.29 -12.86
CA GLU A 25 9.97 19.36 -11.99
C GLU A 25 9.15 19.49 -10.70
N VAL A 26 7.85 19.21 -10.74
CA VAL A 26 6.98 19.20 -9.55
C VAL A 26 7.40 18.08 -8.60
N LEU A 27 7.67 16.89 -9.14
CA LEU A 27 8.16 15.76 -8.33
C LEU A 27 9.62 15.92 -7.91
N GLU A 28 10.42 16.76 -8.56
CA GLU A 28 11.77 17.11 -8.12
C GLU A 28 11.74 18.01 -6.89
N GLU A 29 10.91 19.06 -6.93
CA GLU A 29 10.74 19.99 -5.82
C GLU A 29 10.18 19.28 -4.58
N ASP A 30 9.16 18.45 -4.77
CA ASP A 30 8.39 17.84 -3.68
C ASP A 30 8.81 16.40 -3.34
N ALA A 31 9.91 15.90 -3.93
CA ALA A 31 10.27 14.48 -3.92
C ALA A 31 10.24 13.83 -2.53
N ARG A 32 10.78 14.53 -1.51
CA ARG A 32 10.84 14.02 -0.14
C ARG A 32 9.46 13.98 0.52
N ALA A 33 8.62 14.98 0.26
CA ALA A 33 7.26 15.03 0.81
C ALA A 33 6.38 13.95 0.18
N VAL A 34 6.51 13.75 -1.14
CA VAL A 34 5.82 12.65 -1.84
C VAL A 34 6.32 11.30 -1.34
N ALA A 35 7.64 11.12 -1.18
CA ALA A 35 8.22 9.88 -0.66
C ALA A 35 7.73 9.54 0.76
N LYS A 36 7.65 10.53 1.64
CA LYS A 36 7.08 10.36 2.98
C LYS A 36 5.64 9.86 2.91
N GLN A 37 4.79 10.52 2.12
CA GLN A 37 3.39 10.10 1.97
C GLN A 37 3.26 8.71 1.33
N LEU A 38 4.11 8.36 0.36
CA LEU A 38 4.19 6.99 -0.16
C LEU A 38 4.54 5.96 0.93
N GLY A 39 5.42 6.33 1.86
CA GLY A 39 5.71 5.51 3.05
C GLY A 39 4.49 5.31 3.93
N GLU A 40 3.74 6.37 4.18
CA GLU A 40 2.48 6.32 4.94
C GLU A 40 1.45 5.41 4.26
N TYR A 41 1.26 5.54 2.95
CA TYR A 41 0.37 4.65 2.21
C TYR A 41 0.86 3.20 2.20
N CYS A 42 2.16 2.96 2.08
CA CYS A 42 2.72 1.60 2.15
C CYS A 42 2.42 0.93 3.50
N ALA A 43 2.56 1.66 4.63
CA ALA A 43 2.20 1.14 5.94
C ALA A 43 0.70 0.81 6.02
N PHE A 44 -0.15 1.70 5.49
CA PHE A 44 -1.59 1.46 5.44
C PHE A 44 -1.94 0.23 4.60
N SER A 45 -1.41 0.14 3.38
CA SER A 45 -1.61 -1.01 2.47
C SER A 45 -1.12 -2.31 3.10
N PHE A 46 0.03 -2.29 3.77
CA PHE A 46 0.59 -3.45 4.47
C PHE A 46 -0.27 -3.92 5.65
N VAL A 47 -0.94 -3.03 6.37
CA VAL A 47 -1.79 -3.43 7.51
C VAL A 47 -3.16 -3.91 7.06
N PHE A 48 -3.76 -3.21 6.09
CA PHE A 48 -5.14 -3.46 5.67
C PHE A 48 -5.25 -4.36 4.43
N GLY A 49 -4.12 -4.82 3.88
CA GLY A 49 -4.10 -5.67 2.70
C GLY A 49 -4.73 -5.01 1.50
N VAL A 50 -4.55 -3.70 1.36
CA VAL A 50 -5.02 -2.95 0.18
C VAL A 50 -3.97 -3.06 -0.91
N ARG A 51 -4.38 -3.61 -2.05
CA ARG A 51 -3.51 -3.88 -3.20
C ARG A 51 -3.70 -2.80 -4.26
N ASP A 52 -3.07 -2.97 -5.42
CA ASP A 52 -3.23 -2.05 -6.56
C ASP A 52 -2.68 -0.64 -6.30
N GLY A 53 -1.68 -0.51 -5.43
CA GLY A 53 -0.97 0.75 -5.18
C GLY A 53 -0.05 1.17 -6.35
N TYR A 54 -0.54 1.19 -7.59
CA TYR A 54 0.23 1.64 -8.74
C TYR A 54 0.25 3.16 -8.85
N GLN A 55 1.23 3.71 -9.56
CA GLN A 55 1.42 5.13 -9.76
C GLN A 55 0.21 5.87 -10.37
N SER A 56 -0.64 5.17 -11.12
CA SER A 56 -1.88 5.71 -11.67
C SER A 56 -2.99 5.90 -10.63
N ASN A 57 -2.85 5.26 -9.49
CA ASN A 57 -3.79 5.31 -8.37
C ASN A 57 -3.33 6.31 -7.30
N TYR A 58 -2.26 7.05 -7.54
CA TYR A 58 -1.77 8.10 -6.68
C TYR A 58 -1.91 9.45 -7.36
N ILE A 59 -2.78 10.31 -6.84
CA ILE A 59 -3.04 11.66 -7.35
C ILE A 59 -2.34 12.66 -6.43
N TYR A 60 -1.42 13.44 -6.97
CA TYR A 60 -0.72 14.48 -6.24
C TYR A 60 -1.25 15.86 -6.64
N ASP A 61 -1.62 16.65 -5.64
CA ASP A 61 -1.99 18.05 -5.80
C ASP A 61 -0.83 18.94 -5.37
N SER A 62 -0.20 19.61 -6.33
CA SER A 62 0.94 20.51 -6.08
C SER A 62 0.58 21.77 -5.31
N LYS A 63 -0.71 22.16 -5.24
CA LYS A 63 -1.15 23.34 -4.48
C LYS A 63 -1.22 23.05 -2.99
N THR A 64 -1.82 21.91 -2.65
CA THR A 64 -2.04 21.51 -1.27
C THR A 64 -0.94 20.58 -0.75
N LYS A 65 -0.08 20.08 -1.65
CA LYS A 65 1.03 19.15 -1.40
C LYS A 65 0.59 17.79 -0.85
N TRP A 66 -0.69 17.43 -1.06
CA TRP A 66 -1.23 16.14 -0.65
C TRP A 66 -1.14 15.12 -1.78
N LEU A 67 -0.70 13.92 -1.42
CA LEU A 67 -0.77 12.71 -2.22
C LEU A 67 -2.02 11.95 -1.77
N THR A 68 -2.93 11.66 -2.70
CA THR A 68 -4.16 10.90 -2.44
C THR A 68 -4.08 9.56 -3.16
N ARG A 69 -4.26 8.46 -2.42
CA ARG A 69 -4.41 7.11 -2.99
C ARG A 69 -5.88 6.86 -3.32
N ILE A 70 -6.18 6.50 -4.57
CA ILE A 70 -7.51 6.13 -5.05
C ILE A 70 -7.57 4.63 -5.29
N ASP A 71 -8.33 3.91 -4.48
CA ASP A 71 -8.51 2.47 -4.61
C ASP A 71 -9.66 2.12 -5.53
N LYS A 72 -9.40 1.21 -6.47
CA LYS A 72 -10.43 0.66 -7.37
C LYS A 72 -11.00 -0.68 -6.89
N GLU A 73 -10.32 -1.33 -5.94
CA GLU A 73 -10.75 -2.60 -5.35
C GLU A 73 -11.28 -2.41 -3.92
N ASN A 74 -12.47 -2.95 -3.64
CA ASN A 74 -13.14 -2.86 -2.34
C ASN A 74 -12.85 -4.05 -1.40
N SER A 75 -11.76 -4.80 -1.61
CA SER A 75 -11.47 -6.01 -0.84
C SER A 75 -10.21 -5.88 0.01
N LEU A 76 -10.34 -6.06 1.33
CA LEU A 76 -9.20 -6.31 2.22
C LEU A 76 -8.65 -7.71 1.91
N ARG A 77 -7.38 -7.80 1.52
CA ARG A 77 -6.72 -9.07 1.18
C ARG A 77 -5.49 -9.32 2.04
N VAL A 78 -5.74 -9.45 3.33
CA VAL A 78 -4.76 -9.85 4.35
C VAL A 78 -4.59 -11.38 4.37
N PRO A 79 -3.42 -11.91 4.77
CA PRO A 79 -3.20 -13.34 4.92
C PRO A 79 -4.15 -13.95 5.95
N THR A 80 -4.55 -15.20 5.74
CA THR A 80 -5.50 -15.92 6.60
C THR A 80 -4.86 -16.42 7.90
N VAL A 81 -3.57 -16.72 7.86
CA VAL A 81 -2.75 -17.00 9.04
C VAL A 81 -1.50 -16.14 8.95
N ILE A 82 -1.20 -15.42 10.04
CA ILE A 82 0.04 -14.65 10.13
C ILE A 82 1.10 -15.52 10.79
N ASP A 83 1.64 -16.45 10.01
CA ASP A 83 2.98 -16.94 10.25
C ASP A 83 3.95 -16.00 9.53
N VAL A 84 4.61 -15.12 10.28
CA VAL A 84 5.52 -14.09 9.75
C VAL A 84 6.75 -14.66 9.02
N ASN A 85 6.93 -15.98 9.04
CA ASN A 85 7.97 -16.69 8.29
C ASN A 85 7.40 -17.70 7.27
N GLY A 86 6.08 -17.81 7.16
CA GLY A 86 5.41 -18.72 6.24
C GLY A 86 5.35 -18.18 4.81
N ASP A 87 5.19 -19.10 3.86
CA ASP A 87 5.12 -18.77 2.42
C ASP A 87 3.99 -17.79 2.08
N GLU A 88 2.85 -17.89 2.78
CA GLU A 88 1.69 -17.00 2.59
C GLU A 88 2.05 -15.54 2.96
N TYR A 89 2.81 -15.34 4.04
CA TYR A 89 3.25 -14.01 4.45
C TYR A 89 4.27 -13.43 3.46
N TRP A 90 5.22 -14.23 2.97
CA TRP A 90 6.18 -13.76 1.96
C TRP A 90 5.52 -13.46 0.61
N ALA A 91 4.54 -14.25 0.19
CA ALA A 91 3.71 -13.94 -0.98
C ALA A 91 2.97 -12.61 -0.79
N TYR A 92 2.35 -12.41 0.37
CA TYR A 92 1.69 -11.17 0.73
C TYR A 92 2.63 -9.95 0.69
N CYS A 93 3.80 -10.04 1.33
CA CYS A 93 4.81 -8.99 1.34
C CYS A 93 5.30 -8.66 -0.08
N ARG A 94 5.48 -9.67 -0.94
CA ARG A 94 5.86 -9.48 -2.35
C ARG A 94 4.81 -8.66 -3.10
N GLU A 95 3.53 -8.98 -2.93
CA GLU A 95 2.46 -8.24 -3.61
C GLU A 95 2.40 -6.76 -3.19
N ILE A 96 2.46 -6.48 -1.88
CA ILE A 96 2.47 -5.11 -1.36
C ILE A 96 3.72 -4.37 -1.83
N ALA A 97 4.90 -5.00 -1.72
CA ALA A 97 6.16 -4.42 -2.14
C ALA A 97 6.21 -4.12 -3.65
N ALA A 98 5.66 -5.01 -4.48
CA ALA A 98 5.62 -4.84 -5.94
C ALA A 98 4.82 -3.61 -6.36
N CYS A 99 3.74 -3.30 -5.63
CA CYS A 99 2.92 -2.12 -5.90
C CYS A 99 3.53 -0.87 -5.27
N GLU A 100 3.74 -0.89 -3.95
CA GLU A 100 3.99 0.31 -3.17
C GLU A 100 5.43 0.82 -3.29
N LEU A 101 6.42 -0.07 -3.17
CA LEU A 101 7.83 0.32 -3.27
C LEU A 101 8.23 0.67 -4.71
N ALA A 102 7.54 0.11 -5.70
CA ALA A 102 7.78 0.45 -7.10
C ALA A 102 7.46 1.92 -7.43
N ASN A 103 6.63 2.60 -6.64
CA ASN A 103 6.29 4.01 -6.88
C ASN A 103 7.48 4.96 -6.70
N LEU A 104 8.47 4.59 -5.87
CA LEU A 104 9.66 5.41 -5.63
C LEU A 104 10.44 5.68 -6.93
N LYS A 105 10.39 4.77 -7.91
CA LYS A 105 11.07 4.96 -9.21
C LYS A 105 10.51 6.12 -10.04
N TYR A 106 9.29 6.59 -9.75
CA TYR A 106 8.67 7.72 -10.44
C TYR A 106 9.19 9.07 -9.93
N LEU A 107 9.82 9.10 -8.76
CA LEU A 107 10.47 10.30 -8.23
C LEU A 107 11.82 10.50 -8.97
N PRO A 108 12.03 11.62 -9.69
CA PRO A 108 13.26 11.83 -10.44
C PRO A 108 14.55 11.75 -9.58
N PRO A 109 14.62 12.31 -8.36
CA PRO A 109 15.81 12.19 -7.50
C PRO A 109 16.13 10.75 -7.07
N PHE A 110 15.13 9.86 -7.04
CA PHE A 110 15.35 8.45 -6.73
C PHE A 110 16.09 7.71 -7.86
N ARG A 111 15.82 8.08 -9.12
CA ARG A 111 16.42 7.46 -10.31
C ARG A 111 17.89 7.81 -10.52
N ARG A 112 18.30 9.00 -10.08
CA ARG A 112 19.68 9.51 -10.22
C ARG A 112 20.68 8.80 -9.32
N GLY A 113 20.19 8.10 -8.27
CA GLY A 113 21.03 7.36 -7.32
C GLY A 113 21.72 8.26 -6.29
N GLY A 114 22.70 7.70 -5.57
CA GLY A 114 23.58 8.45 -4.68
C GLY A 114 22.95 8.96 -3.38
N GLU A 115 23.25 10.20 -3.00
CA GLU A 115 22.74 10.81 -1.76
C GLU A 115 21.26 11.16 -1.83
N GLU A 116 20.77 11.57 -3.01
CA GLU A 116 19.36 11.90 -3.22
C GLU A 116 18.48 10.67 -3.01
N GLN A 117 18.84 9.52 -3.61
CA GLN A 117 18.14 8.26 -3.39
C GLN A 117 18.09 7.87 -1.91
N ARG A 118 19.19 8.04 -1.17
CA ARG A 118 19.24 7.80 0.29
C ARG A 118 18.34 8.77 1.07
N ALA A 119 18.23 10.02 0.64
CA ALA A 119 17.31 10.99 1.25
C ALA A 119 15.84 10.62 1.00
N ILE A 120 15.51 10.18 -0.21
CA ILE A 120 14.16 9.69 -0.56
C ILE A 120 13.79 8.45 0.26
N MET A 121 14.69 7.46 0.35
CA MET A 121 14.47 6.27 1.18
C MET A 121 14.27 6.63 2.66
N ARG A 122 15.07 7.55 3.21
CA ARG A 122 14.88 8.01 4.59
C ARG A 122 13.50 8.65 4.79
N ALA A 123 13.06 9.52 3.88
CA ALA A 123 11.74 10.14 3.96
C ALA A 123 10.61 9.09 3.89
N PHE A 124 10.73 8.11 2.99
CA PHE A 124 9.80 6.99 2.91
C PHE A 124 9.74 6.20 4.22
N ASN A 125 10.88 5.82 4.78
CA ASN A 125 10.94 5.07 6.05
C ASN A 125 10.28 5.85 7.19
N THR A 126 10.57 7.15 7.28
CA THR A 126 9.92 8.04 8.26
C THR A 126 8.40 8.00 8.11
N GLY A 127 7.87 8.15 6.90
CA GLY A 127 6.43 8.08 6.65
C GLY A 127 5.83 6.72 7.03
N PHE A 128 6.51 5.62 6.68
CA PHE A 128 6.08 4.27 7.04
C PHE A 128 6.00 4.10 8.56
N TYR A 129 7.05 4.46 9.29
CA TYR A 129 7.12 4.33 10.74
C TYR A 129 6.11 5.21 11.46
N GLU A 130 6.00 6.49 11.07
CA GLU A 130 5.02 7.42 11.66
C GLU A 130 3.59 6.92 11.46
N LYS A 131 3.26 6.45 10.25
CA LYS A 131 1.91 5.95 9.98
C LYS A 131 1.63 4.66 10.72
N HIS A 132 2.58 3.73 10.77
CA HIS A 132 2.42 2.48 11.51
C HIS A 132 2.21 2.74 12.99
N ALA A 133 3.03 3.59 13.60
CA ALA A 133 2.86 4.02 15.00
C ALA A 133 1.49 4.68 15.23
N TYR A 134 1.09 5.62 14.38
CA TYR A 134 -0.23 6.27 14.43
C TYR A 134 -1.39 5.25 14.40
N MET A 135 -1.28 4.22 13.55
CA MET A 135 -2.30 3.17 13.43
C MET A 135 -2.28 2.24 14.64
N LYS A 136 -1.10 1.91 15.17
CA LYS A 136 -0.94 1.07 16.35
C LYS A 136 -1.57 1.70 17.60
N GLU A 137 -1.40 3.00 17.80
CA GLU A 137 -2.07 3.76 18.86
C GLU A 137 -3.61 3.71 18.76
N ARG A 138 -4.14 3.59 17.53
CA ARG A 138 -5.58 3.58 17.23
C ARG A 138 -6.08 2.18 16.91
N ARG A 139 -5.34 1.15 17.29
CA ARG A 139 -5.58 -0.25 16.92
C ARG A 139 -7.04 -0.67 17.12
N ASP A 140 -7.58 -0.49 18.31
CA ASP A 140 -8.95 -0.96 18.59
C ASP A 140 -10.01 -0.18 17.78
N GLN A 141 -9.82 1.11 17.57
CA GLN A 141 -10.70 1.93 16.74
C GLN A 141 -10.66 1.47 15.27
N LEU A 142 -9.48 1.21 14.73
CA LEU A 142 -9.30 0.75 13.35
C LEU A 142 -9.90 -0.65 13.13
N ILE A 143 -9.73 -1.56 14.08
CA ILE A 143 -10.37 -2.89 14.05
C ILE A 143 -11.89 -2.77 14.05
N GLN A 144 -12.46 -1.85 14.83
CA GLN A 144 -13.89 -1.57 14.78
C GLN A 144 -14.33 -1.05 13.42
N TYR A 145 -13.55 -0.17 12.78
CA TYR A 145 -13.85 0.29 11.43
C TYR A 145 -13.79 -0.83 10.39
N VAL A 146 -12.80 -1.73 10.47
CA VAL A 146 -12.76 -2.93 9.61
C VAL A 146 -14.02 -3.78 9.79
N ASN A 147 -14.45 -4.03 11.03
CA ASN A 147 -15.66 -4.79 11.30
C ASN A 147 -16.92 -4.09 10.76
N LYS A 148 -17.03 -2.77 10.95
CA LYS A 148 -18.14 -1.96 10.40
C LYS A 148 -18.17 -2.01 8.87
N ALA A 149 -17.02 -1.86 8.21
CA ALA A 149 -16.91 -1.93 6.75
C ALA A 149 -17.33 -3.30 6.22
N ARG A 150 -16.89 -4.39 6.87
CA ARG A 150 -17.31 -5.76 6.53
C ARG A 150 -18.81 -5.97 6.69
N LYS A 151 -19.41 -5.49 7.79
CA LYS A 151 -20.86 -5.58 8.01
C LYS A 151 -21.65 -4.79 6.97
N ALA A 152 -21.21 -3.57 6.66
CA ALA A 152 -21.84 -2.74 5.64
C ALA A 152 -21.75 -3.41 4.25
N GLY A 153 -20.58 -3.92 3.87
CA GLY A 153 -20.41 -4.66 2.62
C GLY A 153 -21.37 -5.84 2.48
N ALA A 154 -21.56 -6.62 3.55
CA ALA A 154 -22.50 -7.73 3.59
C ALA A 154 -23.98 -7.32 3.49
N GLN A 155 -24.33 -6.07 3.81
CA GLN A 155 -25.70 -5.58 3.62
C GLN A 155 -26.00 -5.27 2.15
N TYR A 156 -25.03 -4.71 1.43
CA TYR A 156 -25.16 -4.38 0.00
C TYR A 156 -24.94 -5.59 -0.91
N GLN A 157 -24.08 -6.51 -0.49
CA GLN A 157 -23.77 -7.75 -1.19
C GLN A 157 -23.86 -8.93 -0.18
N PRO A 158 -25.07 -9.45 0.07
CA PRO A 158 -25.27 -10.53 1.03
C PRO A 158 -24.46 -11.78 0.67
N PRO A 159 -23.73 -12.38 1.63
CA PRO A 159 -23.00 -13.61 1.39
C PRO A 159 -23.96 -14.79 1.19
N ALA A 160 -23.61 -15.70 0.28
CA ALA A 160 -24.38 -16.94 0.07
C ALA A 160 -24.31 -17.90 1.27
N ASP A 161 -23.19 -17.90 2.00
CA ASP A 161 -22.99 -18.63 3.26
C ASP A 161 -22.67 -17.65 4.40
N PRO A 162 -23.64 -17.36 5.29
CA PRO A 162 -23.42 -16.48 6.43
C PRO A 162 -22.35 -16.98 7.40
N SER A 163 -22.31 -18.29 7.68
CA SER A 163 -21.39 -18.88 8.66
C SER A 163 -19.95 -18.79 8.18
N GLY A 164 -19.70 -19.15 6.91
CA GLY A 164 -18.40 -18.95 6.26
C GLY A 164 -17.97 -17.49 6.24
N TYR A 165 -18.90 -16.56 5.99
CA TYR A 165 -18.61 -15.13 6.01
C TYR A 165 -18.20 -14.59 7.39
N PHE A 166 -18.87 -15.02 8.46
CA PHE A 166 -18.49 -14.64 9.83
C PHE A 166 -17.11 -15.17 10.21
N LEU A 167 -16.82 -16.44 9.87
CA LEU A 167 -15.50 -17.03 10.10
C LEU A 167 -14.40 -16.25 9.37
N GLN A 168 -14.57 -15.97 8.08
CA GLN A 168 -13.63 -15.16 7.30
C GLN A 168 -13.45 -13.75 7.87
N THR A 169 -14.53 -13.13 8.35
CA THR A 169 -14.44 -11.80 8.97
C THR A 169 -13.60 -11.84 10.24
N ASN A 170 -13.77 -12.85 11.08
CA ASN A 170 -12.93 -13.02 12.28
C ASN A 170 -11.45 -13.24 11.94
N ILE A 171 -11.17 -14.04 10.89
CA ILE A 171 -9.81 -14.24 10.38
C ILE A 171 -9.20 -12.90 9.97
N ILE A 172 -9.89 -12.10 9.13
CA ILE A 172 -9.41 -10.78 8.69
C ILE A 172 -9.13 -9.86 9.88
N LEU A 173 -10.05 -9.79 10.86
CA LEU A 173 -9.87 -8.93 12.04
C LEU A 173 -8.64 -9.33 12.85
N ASN A 174 -8.41 -10.64 13.02
CA ASN A 174 -7.23 -11.15 13.73
C ASN A 174 -5.93 -10.88 12.96
N SER A 175 -5.95 -11.01 11.63
CA SER A 175 -4.80 -10.71 10.78
C SER A 175 -4.44 -9.23 10.82
N VAL A 176 -5.41 -8.32 10.65
CA VAL A 176 -5.16 -6.87 10.77
C VAL A 176 -4.62 -6.53 12.15
N LYS A 177 -5.18 -7.13 13.21
CA LYS A 177 -4.68 -6.96 14.58
C LYS A 177 -3.21 -7.36 14.69
N ALA A 178 -2.85 -8.55 14.19
CA ALA A 178 -1.48 -9.04 14.25
C ALA A 178 -0.52 -8.16 13.43
N LEU A 179 -0.92 -7.65 12.25
CA LEU A 179 -0.10 -6.73 11.44
C LEU A 179 0.12 -5.37 12.12
N LEU A 180 -0.89 -4.85 12.83
CA LEU A 180 -0.76 -3.64 13.66
C LEU A 180 0.20 -3.84 14.84
N ASP A 181 0.20 -5.03 15.42
CA ASP A 181 0.99 -5.36 16.60
C ASP A 181 2.48 -5.62 16.28
N GLN A 182 2.82 -5.88 15.00
CA GLN A 182 4.20 -6.09 14.55
C GLN A 182 5.14 -4.91 14.86
N ASN A 183 6.43 -5.21 14.89
CA ASN A 183 7.48 -4.20 14.88
C ASN A 183 7.59 -3.62 13.46
N PRO A 184 7.39 -2.30 13.27
CA PRO A 184 7.39 -1.69 11.96
C PRO A 184 8.75 -1.75 11.25
N GLU A 185 9.86 -1.81 11.98
CA GLU A 185 11.21 -1.97 11.40
C GLU A 185 11.37 -3.35 10.75
N GLU A 186 10.96 -4.41 11.43
CA GLU A 186 10.98 -5.77 10.87
C GLU A 186 9.98 -5.91 9.71
N SER A 187 8.77 -5.35 9.82
CA SER A 187 7.79 -5.36 8.72
C SER A 187 8.36 -4.68 7.46
N LEU A 188 8.99 -3.52 7.61
CA LEU A 188 9.58 -2.79 6.49
C LEU A 188 10.77 -3.53 5.89
N LYS A 189 11.61 -4.15 6.72
CA LYS A 189 12.71 -5.00 6.27
C LYS A 189 12.22 -6.18 5.44
N HIS A 190 11.14 -6.86 5.85
CA HIS A 190 10.53 -7.92 5.05
C HIS A 190 10.02 -7.43 3.70
N LEU A 191 9.38 -6.25 3.65
CA LEU A 191 8.95 -5.64 2.38
C LEU A 191 10.14 -5.36 1.45
N TYR A 192 11.27 -4.88 1.98
CA TYR A 192 12.47 -4.68 1.18
C TYR A 192 13.08 -5.98 0.66
N MET A 193 13.19 -7.00 1.52
CA MET A 193 13.67 -8.32 1.11
C MET A 193 12.79 -8.90 0.00
N ALA A 194 11.47 -8.83 0.18
CA ALA A 194 10.49 -9.27 -0.81
C ALA A 194 10.65 -8.52 -2.15
N LYS A 195 10.91 -7.21 -2.12
CA LYS A 195 11.16 -6.43 -3.35
C LYS A 195 12.43 -6.86 -4.06
N MET A 196 13.51 -7.08 -3.33
CA MET A 196 14.79 -7.49 -3.89
C MET A 196 14.70 -8.86 -4.56
N ASP A 197 13.95 -9.79 -3.98
CA ASP A 197 13.78 -11.12 -4.54
C ASP A 197 12.96 -11.11 -5.83
N LEU A 198 11.90 -10.28 -5.90
CA LEU A 198 11.16 -10.05 -7.15
C LEU A 198 12.05 -9.49 -8.27
N GLU A 199 12.98 -8.59 -7.94
CA GLU A 199 13.90 -8.01 -8.92
C GLU A 199 14.92 -9.05 -9.41
N LYS A 200 15.45 -9.91 -8.53
CA LYS A 200 16.33 -11.02 -8.93
C LYS A 200 15.62 -12.01 -9.83
N GLU A 201 14.39 -12.40 -9.49
CA GLU A 201 13.58 -13.31 -10.31
C GLU A 201 13.30 -12.73 -11.70
N GLY A 202 12.96 -11.44 -11.79
CA GLY A 202 12.79 -10.74 -13.07
C GLY A 202 14.07 -10.72 -13.92
N VAL A 203 15.23 -10.47 -13.31
CA VAL A 203 16.53 -10.51 -14.02
C VAL A 203 16.89 -11.92 -14.49
N MET A 204 16.52 -12.97 -13.73
CA MET A 204 16.76 -14.35 -14.13
C MET A 204 15.82 -14.81 -15.25
N ALA A 205 14.58 -14.32 -15.29
CA ALA A 205 13.64 -14.60 -16.38
C ALA A 205 14.11 -14.00 -17.72
N PHE A 206 14.63 -12.76 -17.70
CA PHE A 206 15.17 -12.09 -18.90
C PHE A 206 16.48 -12.67 -19.44
N LYS A 207 17.22 -13.46 -18.65
CA LYS A 207 18.46 -14.13 -19.10
C LYS A 207 18.23 -15.50 -19.73
N LYS A 208 16.98 -16.00 -19.73
CA LYS A 208 16.60 -17.29 -20.30
C LYS A 208 15.87 -17.17 -21.65
N GLU A 209 15.65 -15.95 -22.14
CA GLU A 209 15.19 -15.63 -23.49
C GLU A 209 16.37 -15.19 -24.36
#